data_AF-A0A7C1YR45-F1
#
_entry.id   AF-A0A7C1YR45-F1
#
_cell.length_a   1.000
_cell.length_b   1.000
_cell.length_c   1.000
_cell.angle_alpha   90.00
_cell.angle_beta   90.00
_cell.angle_gamma   90.00
#
_symmetry.space_group_name_H-M   'P 1'
#
loop_
_entity.id
_entity.type
_entity.pdbx_description
1 polymer ?
#
loop_
_entity_poly.entity_id
_entity_poly.type
_entity_poly.pdbx_seq_one_letter_code
_entity_poly.pdbx_strand_id
1 'polypeptide(L)'
;MKLTAHIRIVQHPNPDRRTYHVTRQVSKVHLYKFGVDELSGCSFDEKDPGDLAKKLAKGLERVPGINSGSLNAYEIDVGKGTAFDWEDIGHFIVGQIVKHVFPDCVGETIEISTTLHYMEGDYSRKHDYCKREKVSVKFWSKMRPHVYVEHLFTIQAIRKVVDNNVAGGVAQTG
;
A
#
# COMPACT_ATOMS: atom_id res chain seq x y z
N MET A 1 8.83 25.48 1.38
CA MET A 1 8.29 24.40 2.24
C MET A 1 8.74 23.07 1.64
N LYS A 2 9.54 22.26 2.34
CA LYS A 2 10.08 21.00 1.80
C LYS A 2 9.02 19.91 2.03
N LEU A 3 8.36 19.44 0.96
CA LEU A 3 7.43 18.31 1.03
C LEU A 3 8.20 17.10 1.56
N THR A 4 7.78 16.59 2.71
CA THR A 4 8.39 15.39 3.31
C THR A 4 7.97 14.16 2.50
N ALA A 5 8.87 13.19 2.36
CA ALA A 5 8.52 11.92 1.73
C ALA A 5 7.42 11.24 2.55
N HIS A 6 6.29 10.98 1.90
CA HIS A 6 5.12 10.40 2.55
C HIS A 6 4.46 9.39 1.61
N ILE A 7 4.16 8.21 2.17
CA ILE A 7 3.39 7.17 1.50
C ILE A 7 2.08 6.99 2.27
N ARG A 8 0.95 7.22 1.60
CA ARG A 8 -0.37 6.91 2.14
C ARG A 8 -0.91 5.64 1.51
N ILE A 9 -1.12 4.60 2.31
CA ILE A 9 -1.68 3.32 1.90
C ILE A 9 -3.20 3.36 2.10
N VAL A 10 -3.97 3.01 1.06
CA VAL A 10 -5.43 2.90 1.09
C VAL A 10 -5.81 1.44 0.91
N GLN A 11 -6.58 0.91 1.86
CA GLN A 11 -7.17 -0.41 1.76
C GLN A 11 -8.53 -0.31 1.07
N HIS A 12 -8.68 -1.02 -0.04
CA HIS A 12 -9.92 -1.06 -0.82
C HIS A 12 -10.91 -2.07 -0.25
N PRO A 13 -12.21 -1.93 -0.57
CA PRO A 13 -13.19 -2.99 -0.36
C PRO A 13 -12.82 -4.29 -1.07
N ASN A 14 -12.10 -4.20 -2.20
CA ASN A 14 -11.51 -5.36 -2.84
C ASN A 14 -10.26 -5.82 -2.04
N PRO A 15 -10.28 -7.00 -1.40
CA PRO A 15 -9.19 -7.47 -0.54
C PRO A 15 -7.90 -7.74 -1.31
N ASP A 16 -7.96 -7.89 -2.63
CA ASP A 16 -6.80 -8.15 -3.48
C ASP A 16 -6.18 -6.88 -4.09
N ARG A 17 -6.68 -5.69 -3.73
CA ARG A 17 -6.18 -4.39 -4.22
C ARG A 17 -5.74 -3.47 -3.08
N ARG A 18 -4.62 -2.78 -3.28
CA ARG A 18 -4.20 -1.65 -2.44
C ARG A 18 -3.67 -0.52 -3.30
N THR A 19 -3.97 0.71 -2.88
CA THR A 19 -3.43 1.91 -3.51
C THR A 19 -2.44 2.61 -2.58
N TYR A 20 -1.34 3.07 -3.13
CA TYR A 20 -0.31 3.84 -2.46
C TYR A 20 -0.26 5.23 -3.10
N HIS A 21 -0.59 6.26 -2.32
CA HIS A 21 -0.40 7.64 -2.73
C HIS A 21 0.95 8.14 -2.23
N VAL A 22 1.62 8.92 -3.06
CA VAL A 22 2.96 9.44 -2.79
C VAL A 22 3.04 10.92 -3.10
N THR A 23 3.96 11.62 -2.43
CA THR A 23 4.15 13.07 -2.61
C THR A 23 5.01 13.45 -3.82
N ARG A 24 5.53 12.46 -4.56
CA ARG A 24 6.34 12.67 -5.77
C ARG A 24 5.66 12.07 -6.98
N GLN A 25 5.83 12.74 -8.12
CA GLN A 25 5.25 12.26 -9.36
C GLN A 25 5.94 10.97 -9.80
N VAL A 26 5.19 9.88 -9.96
CA VAL A 26 5.70 8.56 -10.38
C VAL A 26 5.49 8.26 -11.85
N SER A 27 4.48 8.88 -12.47
CA SER A 27 4.12 8.71 -13.88
C SER A 27 3.82 10.04 -14.55
N LYS A 28 4.22 10.18 -15.82
CA LYS A 28 3.88 11.34 -16.66
C LYS A 28 2.52 11.20 -17.36
N VAL A 29 1.95 10.00 -17.36
CA VAL A 29 0.69 9.69 -18.03
C VAL A 29 -0.44 9.53 -17.02
N HIS A 30 -1.66 9.59 -17.54
CA HIS A 30 -2.84 9.42 -16.70
C HIS A 30 -2.99 8.02 -16.14
N LEU A 31 -2.56 6.99 -16.88
CA LEU A 31 -2.64 5.60 -16.45
C LEU A 31 -1.59 4.78 -17.20
N TYR A 32 -0.71 4.09 -16.47
CA TYR A 32 0.23 3.12 -17.00
C TYR A 32 0.06 1.78 -16.29
N LYS A 33 -0.30 0.72 -17.03
CA LYS A 33 -0.61 -0.60 -16.46
C LYS A 33 0.61 -1.53 -16.50
N PHE A 34 0.69 -2.45 -15.54
CA PHE A 34 1.72 -3.48 -15.45
C PHE A 34 1.16 -4.81 -14.92
N GLY A 35 1.91 -5.90 -15.07
CA GLY A 35 1.55 -7.26 -14.64
C GLY A 35 1.07 -8.18 -15.76
N VAL A 36 0.27 -9.19 -15.41
CA VAL A 36 -0.13 -10.31 -16.30
C VAL A 36 -1.39 -9.98 -17.13
N ASP A 37 -1.96 -8.79 -16.95
CA ASP A 37 -3.15 -8.35 -17.70
C ASP A 37 -2.78 -8.08 -19.17
N GLU A 38 -3.68 -8.35 -20.13
CA GLU A 38 -3.43 -8.20 -21.58
C GLU A 38 -3.05 -6.76 -21.98
N LEU A 39 -3.25 -5.80 -21.08
CA LEU A 39 -2.93 -4.39 -21.23
C LEU A 39 -1.64 -3.97 -20.50
N SER A 40 -0.79 -4.92 -20.13
CA SER A 40 0.49 -4.64 -19.45
C SER A 40 1.47 -3.91 -20.37
N GLY A 41 2.13 -2.90 -19.82
CA GLY A 41 3.05 -2.04 -20.59
C GLY A 41 2.34 -0.99 -21.46
N CYS A 42 1.01 -0.89 -21.39
CA CYS A 42 0.24 0.10 -22.12
C CYS A 42 -0.04 1.34 -21.25
N SER A 43 0.06 2.53 -21.85
CA SER A 43 -0.48 3.78 -21.33
C SER A 43 -1.82 4.08 -22.00
N PHE A 44 -2.78 4.63 -21.24
CA PHE A 44 -4.10 4.93 -21.79
C PHE A 44 -4.07 6.05 -22.84
N ASP A 45 -3.13 6.97 -22.71
CA ASP A 45 -2.92 8.11 -23.59
C ASP A 45 -1.87 7.87 -24.69
N GLU A 46 -1.38 6.62 -24.83
CA GLU A 46 -0.31 6.21 -25.76
C GLU A 46 0.98 7.02 -25.63
N LYS A 47 1.17 7.71 -24.51
CA LYS A 47 2.35 8.51 -24.21
C LYS A 47 3.37 7.73 -23.38
N ASP A 48 4.60 8.23 -23.39
CA ASP A 48 5.65 7.66 -22.53
C ASP A 48 5.36 7.95 -21.05
N PRO A 49 5.14 6.93 -20.19
CA PRO A 49 4.95 7.10 -18.76
C PRO A 49 6.20 7.65 -18.03
N GLY A 50 7.36 7.58 -18.67
CA GLY A 50 8.66 8.00 -18.14
C GLY A 50 9.45 6.85 -17.50
N ASP A 51 10.76 7.05 -17.39
CA ASP A 51 11.69 6.02 -16.89
C ASP A 51 11.41 5.59 -15.45
N LEU A 52 10.96 6.52 -14.61
CA LEU A 52 10.60 6.22 -13.22
C LEU A 52 9.46 5.21 -13.17
N ALA A 53 8.37 5.47 -13.91
CA ALA A 53 7.21 4.59 -13.99
C ALA A 53 7.60 3.19 -14.50
N LYS A 54 8.37 3.13 -15.61
CA LYS A 54 8.84 1.85 -16.18
C LYS A 54 9.70 1.05 -15.19
N LYS A 55 10.63 1.72 -14.49
CA LYS A 55 11.51 1.07 -13.49
C LYS A 55 10.72 0.60 -12.27
N LEU A 56 9.81 1.42 -11.77
CA LEU A 56 8.96 1.08 -10.63
C LEU A 56 8.04 -0.09 -10.96
N ALA A 57 7.34 -0.05 -12.11
CA ALA A 57 6.48 -1.14 -12.58
C ALA A 57 7.26 -2.46 -12.65
N LYS A 58 8.42 -2.47 -13.32
CA LYS A 58 9.30 -3.65 -13.39
C LYS A 58 9.78 -4.13 -12.02
N GLY A 59 9.98 -3.22 -11.08
CA GLY A 59 10.32 -3.55 -9.69
C GLY A 59 9.18 -4.22 -8.95
N LEU A 60 7.96 -3.73 -9.13
CA LEU A 60 6.73 -4.25 -8.53
C LEU A 60 6.33 -5.61 -9.12
N GLU A 61 6.45 -5.80 -10.44
CA GLU A 61 6.21 -7.09 -11.11
C GLU A 61 7.11 -8.22 -10.60
N ARG A 62 8.27 -7.88 -10.03
CA ARG A 62 9.20 -8.86 -9.45
C ARG A 62 8.89 -9.21 -8.00
N VAL A 63 7.96 -8.53 -7.36
CA VAL A 63 7.53 -8.86 -5.99
C VAL A 63 6.66 -10.12 -6.05
N PRO A 64 7.03 -11.21 -5.35
CA PRO A 64 6.20 -12.41 -5.30
C PRO A 64 4.78 -12.09 -4.84
N GLY A 65 3.80 -12.62 -5.56
CA GLY A 65 2.38 -12.42 -5.27
C GLY A 65 1.74 -11.21 -5.91
N ILE A 66 2.49 -10.33 -6.59
CA ILE A 66 1.90 -9.27 -7.42
C ILE A 66 1.51 -9.84 -8.78
N ASN A 67 0.27 -9.62 -9.19
CA ASN A 67 -0.25 -10.07 -10.50
C ASN A 67 -0.54 -8.91 -11.46
N SER A 68 -0.81 -7.71 -10.94
CA SER A 68 -1.24 -6.57 -11.74
C SER A 68 -1.06 -5.27 -10.97
N GLY A 69 -1.13 -4.15 -11.69
CA GLY A 69 -1.22 -2.84 -11.08
C GLY A 69 -1.25 -1.72 -12.10
N SER A 70 -1.29 -0.50 -11.59
CA SER A 70 -1.22 0.69 -12.44
C SER A 70 -0.57 1.87 -11.74
N LEU A 71 0.00 2.77 -12.53
CA LEU A 71 0.68 3.98 -12.08
C LEU A 71 0.01 5.21 -12.70
N ASN A 72 -0.46 6.10 -11.82
CA ASN A 72 -0.89 7.46 -12.18
C ASN A 72 0.13 8.46 -11.61
N ALA A 73 -0.07 9.76 -11.81
CA ALA A 73 0.90 10.77 -11.42
C ALA A 73 1.37 10.66 -9.95
N TYR A 74 0.47 10.45 -8.98
CA TYR A 74 0.80 10.40 -7.55
C TYR A 74 0.25 9.16 -6.86
N GLU A 75 -0.05 8.12 -7.64
CA GLU A 75 -0.81 6.98 -7.20
C GLU A 75 -0.28 5.69 -7.84
N ILE A 76 -0.18 4.66 -7.02
CA ILE A 76 0.33 3.34 -7.38
C ILE A 76 -0.73 2.35 -6.92
N ASP A 77 -1.48 1.77 -7.85
CA ASP A 77 -2.41 0.70 -7.56
C ASP A 77 -1.74 -0.65 -7.78
N VAL A 78 -1.93 -1.56 -6.83
CA VAL A 78 -1.31 -2.89 -6.86
C VAL A 78 -2.35 -3.94 -6.58
N GLY A 79 -2.42 -4.94 -7.47
CA GLY A 79 -3.18 -6.17 -7.33
C GLY A 79 -2.29 -7.33 -6.88
N LYS A 80 -2.74 -8.07 -5.87
CA LYS A 80 -2.11 -9.33 -5.46
C LYS A 80 -2.87 -10.54 -6.00
N GLY A 81 -2.19 -11.67 -6.09
CA GLY A 81 -2.83 -12.97 -6.26
C GLY A 81 -3.58 -13.38 -5.00
N THR A 82 -4.66 -14.15 -5.17
CA THR A 82 -5.53 -14.60 -4.08
C THR A 82 -4.84 -15.52 -3.07
N ALA A 83 -3.73 -16.16 -3.45
CA ALA A 83 -2.94 -17.04 -2.60
C ALA A 83 -1.97 -16.32 -1.63
N PHE A 84 -1.87 -14.99 -1.71
CA PHE A 84 -0.93 -14.20 -0.91
C PHE A 84 -1.66 -13.28 0.05
N ASP A 85 -1.07 -13.05 1.21
CA ASP A 85 -1.53 -12.05 2.16
C ASP A 85 -0.72 -10.76 2.06
N TRP A 86 -1.39 -9.63 2.30
CA TRP A 86 -0.73 -8.33 2.23
C TRP A 86 0.34 -8.12 3.31
N GLU A 87 0.27 -8.87 4.41
CA GLU A 87 1.26 -8.85 5.49
C GLU A 87 2.60 -9.38 5.00
N ASP A 88 2.56 -10.41 4.15
CA ASP A 88 3.76 -11.06 3.60
C ASP A 88 4.41 -10.27 2.48
N ILE A 89 3.62 -9.53 1.69
CA ILE A 89 4.11 -8.89 0.47
C ILE A 89 4.21 -7.36 0.57
N GLY A 90 3.48 -6.74 1.51
CA GLY A 90 3.34 -5.29 1.57
C GLY A 90 4.65 -4.54 1.82
N HIS A 91 5.56 -5.14 2.59
CA HIS A 91 6.85 -4.54 2.87
C HIS A 91 7.78 -4.52 1.64
N PHE A 92 7.71 -5.54 0.78
CA PHE A 92 8.45 -5.56 -0.49
C PHE A 92 7.97 -4.46 -1.44
N ILE A 93 6.65 -4.23 -1.50
CA ILE A 93 6.04 -3.17 -2.32
C ILE A 93 6.53 -1.81 -1.85
N VAL A 94 6.39 -1.51 -0.55
CA VAL A 94 6.89 -0.26 0.04
C VAL A 94 8.39 -0.08 -0.22
N GLY A 95 9.16 -1.17 -0.13
CA GLY A 95 10.58 -1.17 -0.47
C GLY A 95 10.86 -0.74 -1.92
N GLN A 96 10.09 -1.23 -2.90
CA GLN A 96 10.22 -0.77 -4.30
C GLN A 96 9.84 0.70 -4.45
N ILE A 97 8.77 1.15 -3.80
CA ILE A 97 8.33 2.55 -3.83
C ILE A 97 9.43 3.45 -3.27
N VAL A 98 9.97 3.16 -2.09
CA VAL A 98 11.04 3.98 -1.48
C VAL A 98 12.28 3.98 -2.36
N LYS A 99 12.73 2.81 -2.82
CA LYS A 99 13.92 2.68 -3.67
C LYS A 99 13.85 3.52 -4.95
N HIS A 100 12.68 3.58 -5.59
CA HIS A 100 12.53 4.24 -6.89
C HIS A 100 12.05 5.69 -6.77
N VAL A 101 11.10 5.98 -5.88
CA VAL A 101 10.44 7.28 -5.74
C VAL A 101 11.18 8.19 -4.75
N PHE A 102 11.75 7.61 -3.70
CA PHE A 102 12.43 8.33 -2.61
C PHE A 102 13.86 7.80 -2.36
N PRO A 103 14.72 7.73 -3.40
CA PRO A 103 16.06 7.12 -3.27
C PRO A 103 16.95 7.87 -2.27
N ASP A 104 16.68 9.16 -2.06
CA ASP A 104 17.35 10.04 -1.09
C ASP A 104 16.90 9.79 0.35
N CYS A 105 15.74 9.20 0.58
CA CYS A 105 15.24 8.86 1.93
C CYS A 105 15.75 7.50 2.41
N VAL A 106 16.60 6.83 1.64
CA VAL A 106 17.20 5.57 2.00
C VAL A 106 18.24 5.79 3.10
N GLY A 107 17.98 5.24 4.29
CA GLY A 107 18.74 5.51 5.51
C GLY A 107 18.13 6.61 6.39
N GLU A 108 17.05 7.25 5.92
CA GLU A 108 16.36 8.33 6.63
C GLU A 108 14.95 7.90 7.13
N THR A 109 14.24 8.83 7.77
CA THR A 109 12.86 8.64 8.22
C THR A 109 11.88 9.01 7.11
N ILE A 110 10.93 8.12 6.82
CA ILE A 110 9.80 8.34 5.92
C ILE A 110 8.50 8.28 6.72
N GLU A 111 7.54 9.13 6.37
CA GLU A 111 6.20 9.05 6.92
C GLU A 111 5.37 8.02 6.14
N ILE A 112 4.68 7.14 6.85
CA ILE A 112 3.72 6.20 6.26
C ILE A 112 2.38 6.37 6.99
N SER A 113 1.29 6.51 6.25
CA SER A 113 -0.05 6.55 6.84
C SER A 113 -0.96 5.54 6.18
N THR A 114 -1.84 4.90 6.94
CA THR A 114 -2.81 3.94 6.41
C THR A 114 -4.21 4.51 6.56
N THR A 115 -5.00 4.36 5.49
CA THR A 115 -6.43 4.69 5.46
C THR A 115 -7.21 3.40 5.26
N LEU A 116 -8.16 3.15 6.15
CA LEU A 116 -9.01 1.97 6.15
C LEU A 116 -10.42 2.43 5.79
N HIS A 117 -10.95 1.95 4.66
CA HIS A 117 -12.35 2.11 4.31
C HIS A 117 -13.13 0.93 4.89
N TYR A 118 -14.03 1.20 5.84
CA TYR A 118 -14.97 0.19 6.36
C TYR A 118 -16.34 0.42 5.75
N MET A 119 -16.93 -0.63 5.19
CA MET A 119 -18.37 -0.70 5.06
C MET A 119 -18.90 -1.37 6.33
N GLU A 120 -19.45 -0.59 7.24
CA GLU A 120 -20.09 -1.11 8.45
C GLU A 120 -21.61 -1.06 8.28
N GLY A 121 -22.27 -2.23 8.39
CA GLY A 121 -23.71 -2.35 8.54
C GLY A 121 -24.54 -2.41 7.25
N ASP A 122 -25.67 -3.11 7.36
CA ASP A 122 -26.69 -3.36 6.34
C ASP A 122 -26.87 -2.24 5.31
N TYR A 123 -27.11 -2.65 4.06
CA TYR A 123 -27.31 -1.88 2.82
C TYR A 123 -28.25 -0.63 2.90
N SER A 124 -28.83 -0.31 4.05
CA SER A 124 -29.76 0.79 4.28
C SER A 124 -29.15 2.08 4.84
N ARG A 125 -27.92 2.09 5.40
CA ARG A 125 -27.29 3.32 5.94
C ARG A 125 -25.82 3.42 5.59
N LYS A 126 -25.52 3.97 4.40
CA LYS A 126 -24.14 4.29 3.96
C LYS A 126 -23.55 5.43 4.80
N HIS A 127 -22.89 5.10 5.90
CA HIS A 127 -21.90 6.00 6.52
C HIS A 127 -20.51 5.47 6.17
N ASP A 128 -19.79 6.22 5.33
CA ASP A 128 -18.42 5.90 4.93
C ASP A 128 -17.48 6.33 6.07
N TYR A 129 -17.12 5.38 6.94
CA TYR A 129 -16.20 5.65 8.05
C TYR A 129 -14.75 5.50 7.58
N CYS A 130 -14.00 6.61 7.63
CA CYS A 130 -12.59 6.66 7.27
C CYS A 130 -11.72 6.76 8.53
N LYS A 131 -11.05 5.67 8.92
CA LYS A 131 -10.02 5.71 9.98
C LYS A 131 -8.65 5.97 9.35
N ARG A 132 -7.92 6.97 9.85
CA ARG A 132 -6.55 7.31 9.42
C ARG A 132 -5.58 7.11 10.57
N GLU A 133 -4.51 6.37 10.31
CA GLU A 133 -3.41 6.18 11.25
C GLU A 133 -2.09 6.59 10.58
N LYS A 134 -1.22 7.30 11.32
CA LYS A 134 0.04 7.83 10.81
C LYS A 134 1.20 7.32 11.67
N VAL A 135 2.24 6.79 11.03
CA VAL A 135 3.45 6.27 11.67
C VAL A 135 4.67 6.81 10.93
N SER A 136 5.72 7.17 11.67
CA SER A 136 7.02 7.56 11.09
C SER A 136 7.99 6.39 11.22
N VAL A 137 8.58 5.96 10.11
CA VAL A 137 9.44 4.78 10.05
C VAL A 137 10.82 5.15 9.50
N LYS A 138 11.90 4.72 10.16
CA LYS A 138 13.25 4.83 9.60
C LYS A 138 13.49 3.68 8.62
N PHE A 139 13.76 4.01 7.35
CA PHE A 139 13.97 3.03 6.30
C PHE A 139 15.46 2.84 6.03
N TRP A 140 15.98 1.61 6.08
CA TRP A 140 17.39 1.30 5.82
C TRP A 140 17.50 0.31 4.65
N SER A 141 18.10 0.70 3.51
CA SER A 141 18.20 -0.20 2.34
C SER A 141 19.26 -1.29 2.46
N LYS A 142 20.16 -1.22 3.45
CA LYS A 142 21.23 -2.23 3.63
C LYS A 142 20.76 -3.53 4.31
N MET A 143 19.47 -3.70 4.59
CA MET A 143 19.02 -4.77 5.47
C MET A 143 18.42 -5.96 4.72
N ARG A 144 18.86 -7.14 5.15
CA ARG A 144 18.28 -8.47 4.89
C ARG A 144 16.75 -8.39 4.97
N PRO A 145 15.99 -9.24 4.25
CA PRO A 145 14.52 -9.19 4.09
C PRO A 145 13.65 -9.24 5.36
N HIS A 146 14.22 -9.06 6.56
CA HIS A 146 13.57 -9.25 7.86
C HIS A 146 13.45 -7.99 8.72
N VAL A 147 13.69 -6.78 8.20
CA VAL A 147 13.56 -5.56 9.02
C VAL A 147 12.20 -4.92 8.87
N TYR A 148 11.28 -5.48 9.65
CA TYR A 148 10.24 -4.80 10.43
C TYR A 148 9.45 -3.70 9.72
N VAL A 149 8.52 -4.14 8.88
CA VAL A 149 7.22 -3.47 8.72
C VAL A 149 6.20 -4.08 9.70
N GLU A 150 6.64 -4.73 10.79
CA GLU A 150 5.72 -5.30 11.78
C GLU A 150 4.76 -4.22 12.30
N HIS A 151 5.19 -2.99 12.58
CA HIS A 151 4.30 -1.97 13.14
C HIS A 151 3.10 -1.55 12.27
N LEU A 152 3.09 -1.80 10.96
CA LEU A 152 1.90 -1.57 10.12
C LEU A 152 0.94 -2.76 10.10
N PHE A 153 1.40 -3.95 10.49
CA PHE A 153 0.62 -5.20 10.50
C PHE A 153 0.29 -5.69 11.92
N THR A 154 1.08 -5.37 12.95
CA THR A 154 0.75 -5.63 14.37
C THR A 154 -0.51 -4.88 14.81
N ILE A 155 -0.94 -3.84 14.10
CA ILE A 155 -2.24 -3.19 14.39
C ILE A 155 -3.42 -4.13 14.08
N GLN A 156 -3.27 -5.07 13.13
CA GLN A 156 -4.25 -6.15 12.96
C GLN A 156 -4.19 -7.16 14.12
N ALA A 157 -3.01 -7.39 14.71
CA ALA A 157 -2.86 -8.19 15.92
C ALA A 157 -3.48 -7.50 17.16
N ILE A 158 -3.35 -6.17 17.29
CA ILE A 158 -4.03 -5.39 18.34
C ILE A 158 -5.55 -5.47 18.16
N ARG A 159 -6.06 -5.48 16.91
CA ARG A 159 -7.48 -5.75 16.63
C ARG A 159 -7.92 -7.13 17.10
N LYS A 160 -7.16 -8.19 16.85
CA LYS A 160 -7.46 -9.53 17.43
C LYS A 160 -7.50 -9.50 18.95
N VAL A 161 -6.66 -8.71 19.63
CA VAL A 161 -6.71 -8.56 21.10
C VAL A 161 -7.95 -7.75 21.54
N VAL A 162 -8.33 -6.70 20.81
CA VAL A 162 -9.51 -5.88 21.14
C VAL A 162 -10.80 -6.64 20.84
N ASP A 163 -10.92 -7.33 19.71
CA ASP A 163 -12.09 -8.11 19.31
C ASP A 163 -12.30 -9.32 20.23
N ASN A 164 -11.21 -9.98 20.68
CA ASN A 164 -11.30 -11.06 21.67
C ASN A 164 -11.69 -10.56 23.08
N ASN A 165 -11.32 -9.34 23.45
CA ASN A 165 -11.73 -8.74 24.73
C ASN A 165 -13.17 -8.21 24.71
N VAL A 166 -13.68 -7.78 23.55
CA VAL A 166 -15.10 -7.40 23.38
C VAL A 166 -16.00 -8.63 23.33
N ALA A 167 -15.57 -9.73 22.69
CA ALA A 167 -16.30 -11.00 22.69
C ALA A 167 -16.27 -11.72 24.06
N GLY A 168 -15.17 -11.58 24.83
CA GLY A 168 -15.04 -12.14 26.18
C GLY A 168 -15.72 -11.32 27.29
N GLY A 169 -16.13 -10.08 27.01
CA GLY A 169 -16.74 -9.16 27.98
C GLY A 169 -18.25 -9.31 28.18
N VAL A 170 -18.92 -10.23 27.46
CA VAL A 170 -20.39 -10.47 27.58
C VAL A 170 -20.72 -11.61 28.54
N ALA A 171 -19.73 -12.16 29.27
CA ALA A 171 -19.95 -13.18 30.28
C ALA A 171 -19.53 -12.70 31.68
N GLN A 172 -20.19 -11.66 32.21
CA GLN A 172 -20.36 -11.41 33.65
C GLN A 172 -21.21 -10.15 33.89
N THR A 173 -22.53 -10.31 33.95
CA THR A 173 -23.44 -9.67 34.91
C THR A 173 -24.87 -10.09 34.57
N GLY A 174 -25.49 -10.89 35.43
CA GLY A 174 -26.90 -11.28 35.36
C GLY A 174 -27.10 -12.77 35.57
#